data_AF-A0A4X2JNB4-F1
#
_entry.id   AF-A0A4X2JNB4-F1
#
_cell.length_a   1.000
_cell.length_b   1.000
_cell.length_c   1.000
_cell.angle_alpha   90.00
_cell.angle_beta   90.00
_cell.angle_gamma   90.00
#
_symmetry.space_group_name_H-M   'P 1'
#
loop_
_entity.id
_entity.type
_entity.pdbx_description
1 polymer ?
#
loop_
_entity_poly.entity_id
_entity_poly.type
_entity_poly.pdbx_seq_one_letter_code
_entity_poly.pdbx_strand_id
1 'polypeptide(L)'
;MPGFYYKFLEKPKWQLLCPLCRKAMREQVQVSTCGHCFCDTGLQEFLSEGVFKCPEDQLPLDYAKIYPDPELEVQVLSLAIHCIHREEGCRLHHLQVHLSSCCYNVVSCPNRCSAKLSHRDLPTHLHHECPKRRLKRDFCGINFTGESALGFGCPKFISHQDSRKRNFVRDDAVFIRASVELPKKILS
;
A
#
# COMPACT_ATOMS: atom_id res chain seq x y z
N MET A 1 16.98 -2.85 10.85
CA MET A 1 17.03 -4.33 10.86
C MET A 1 17.59 -4.78 9.52
N PRO A 2 18.78 -5.39 9.50
CA PRO A 2 19.58 -5.50 8.28
C PRO A 2 19.06 -6.46 7.22
N GLY A 3 18.33 -7.55 7.55
CA GLY A 3 17.90 -8.56 6.56
C GLY A 3 16.39 -8.83 6.53
N PHE A 4 15.93 -9.62 5.57
CA PHE A 4 14.53 -10.03 5.46
C PHE A 4 14.13 -11.01 6.58
N TYR A 5 13.02 -10.71 7.26
CA TYR A 5 12.42 -11.55 8.30
C TYR A 5 11.19 -12.29 7.75
N TYR A 6 11.43 -13.23 6.83
CA TYR A 6 10.40 -14.12 6.29
C TYR A 6 10.79 -15.58 6.50
N LYS A 7 9.77 -16.45 6.62
CA LYS A 7 9.98 -17.89 6.51
C LYS A 7 10.06 -18.22 5.03
N PHE A 8 11.19 -18.73 4.57
CA PHE A 8 11.36 -19.14 3.16
C PHE A 8 10.73 -20.54 2.94
N LEU A 9 10.21 -20.81 1.73
CA LEU A 9 9.70 -22.14 1.35
C LEU A 9 10.85 -23.15 1.38
N GLU A 10 11.97 -22.76 0.79
CA GLU A 10 13.21 -23.52 0.73
C GLU A 10 14.32 -22.75 1.44
N LYS A 11 15.32 -23.47 1.96
CA LYS A 11 16.48 -22.83 2.57
C LYS A 11 17.23 -22.03 1.49
N PRO A 12 17.39 -20.70 1.63
CA PRO A 12 18.12 -19.91 0.65
C PRO A 12 19.58 -20.39 0.54
N LYS A 13 20.15 -20.28 -0.66
CA LYS A 13 21.58 -20.52 -0.88
C LYS A 13 22.38 -19.57 0.02
N TRP A 14 23.53 -20.04 0.51
CA TRP A 14 24.37 -19.28 1.43
C TRP A 14 24.80 -17.92 0.84
N GLN A 15 25.00 -17.83 -0.49
CA GLN A 15 25.34 -16.60 -1.21
C GLN A 15 24.28 -15.50 -1.10
N LEU A 16 23.02 -15.88 -0.82
CA LEU A 16 21.90 -14.96 -0.67
C LEU A 16 21.72 -14.50 0.78
N LEU A 17 22.51 -15.04 1.72
CA LEU A 17 22.44 -14.75 3.14
C LEU A 17 23.57 -13.81 3.54
N CYS A 18 23.24 -12.78 4.31
CA CYS A 18 24.21 -11.86 4.87
C CYS A 18 25.08 -12.56 5.92
N PRO A 19 26.42 -12.49 5.84
CA PRO A 19 27.28 -13.08 6.86
C PRO A 19 27.12 -12.46 8.25
N LEU A 20 26.83 -11.16 8.32
CA LEU A 20 26.66 -10.42 9.58
C LEU A 20 25.35 -10.76 10.30
N CYS A 21 24.21 -10.72 9.59
CA CYS A 21 22.89 -10.89 10.21
C CYS A 21 22.26 -12.27 9.99
N ARG A 22 22.88 -13.12 9.17
CA ARG A 22 22.49 -14.50 8.83
C ARG A 22 21.09 -14.64 8.23
N LYS A 23 20.54 -13.56 7.68
CA LYS A 23 19.23 -13.50 7.00
C LYS A 23 19.44 -13.23 5.51
N ALA A 24 18.42 -13.49 4.71
CA ALA A 24 18.43 -13.11 3.31
C ALA A 24 18.70 -11.60 3.17
N MET A 25 19.64 -11.24 2.30
CA MET A 25 20.16 -9.87 2.23
C MET A 25 19.06 -8.89 1.82
N ARG A 26 18.97 -7.75 2.50
CA ARG A 26 18.12 -6.62 2.11
C ARG A 26 19.03 -5.47 1.77
N GLU A 27 18.74 -4.76 0.68
CA GLU A 27 19.56 -3.65 0.18
C GLU A 27 21.02 -4.10 0.12
N GLN A 28 21.25 -5.23 -0.58
CA GLN A 28 22.54 -5.89 -0.62
C GLN A 28 23.61 -5.01 -1.28
N VAL A 29 24.78 -5.00 -0.67
CA VAL A 29 25.95 -4.27 -1.14
C VAL A 29 27.15 -5.20 -1.23
N GLN A 30 27.96 -5.01 -2.26
CA GLN A 30 29.19 -5.73 -2.52
C GLN A 30 30.41 -4.84 -2.23
N VAL A 31 31.42 -5.43 -1.59
CA VAL A 31 32.71 -4.78 -1.39
C VAL A 31 33.61 -5.10 -2.58
N SER A 32 33.99 -4.09 -3.38
CA SER A 32 34.76 -4.30 -4.63
C SER A 32 36.16 -4.89 -4.44
N THR A 33 36.79 -4.73 -3.27
CA THR A 33 38.14 -5.26 -3.00
C THR A 33 38.19 -6.77 -2.82
N CYS A 34 37.09 -7.39 -2.39
CA CYS A 34 37.04 -8.83 -2.09
C CYS A 34 35.82 -9.56 -2.66
N GLY A 35 34.81 -8.85 -3.13
CA GLY A 35 33.59 -9.43 -3.70
C GLY A 35 32.57 -9.93 -2.67
N HIS A 36 32.82 -9.74 -1.37
CA HIS A 36 31.87 -10.15 -0.34
C HIS A 36 30.64 -9.25 -0.30
N CYS A 37 29.46 -9.85 -0.14
CA CYS A 37 28.18 -9.15 -0.10
C CYS A 37 27.55 -9.18 1.29
N PHE A 38 26.94 -8.06 1.68
CA PHE A 38 26.30 -7.85 2.97
C PHE A 38 24.99 -7.09 2.79
N CYS A 39 24.17 -7.02 3.83
CA CYS A 39 23.11 -6.00 3.88
C CYS A 39 23.75 -4.63 4.10
N ASP A 40 23.29 -3.58 3.40
CA ASP A 40 23.78 -2.21 3.58
C ASP A 40 23.76 -1.79 5.05
N THR A 41 22.60 -1.87 5.70
CA THR A 41 22.46 -1.51 7.12
C THR A 41 23.38 -2.33 8.03
N GLY A 42 23.56 -3.62 7.72
CA GLY A 42 24.38 -4.50 8.56
C GLY A 42 25.87 -4.16 8.46
N LEU A 43 26.33 -3.88 7.24
CA LEU A 43 27.71 -3.46 7.01
C LEU A 43 27.97 -2.07 7.60
N GLN A 44 27.05 -1.12 7.42
CA GLN A 44 27.16 0.22 8.02
C GLN A 44 27.21 0.16 9.56
N GLU A 45 26.37 -0.65 10.19
CA GLU A 45 26.42 -0.89 11.65
C GLU A 45 27.79 -1.40 12.09
N PHE A 46 28.37 -2.38 11.37
CA PHE A 46 29.71 -2.90 11.69
C PHE A 46 30.82 -1.85 11.52
N LEU A 47 30.81 -1.09 10.42
CA LEU A 47 31.81 -0.07 10.14
C LEU A 47 31.71 1.14 11.09
N SER A 48 30.54 1.36 11.71
CA SER A 48 30.33 2.43 12.70
C SER A 48 31.19 2.25 13.96
N GLU A 49 31.68 1.05 14.24
CA GLU A 49 32.61 0.75 15.33
C GLU A 49 34.04 1.26 15.06
N GLY A 50 34.29 1.87 13.89
CA GLY A 50 35.60 2.41 13.50
C GLY A 50 36.54 1.37 12.88
N VAL A 51 36.02 0.19 12.52
CA VAL A 51 36.78 -0.90 11.88
C VAL A 51 36.58 -0.85 10.36
N PHE A 52 37.56 -0.34 9.63
CA PHE A 52 37.52 -0.21 8.16
C PHE A 52 38.10 -1.45 7.44
N LYS A 53 37.55 -2.62 7.78
CA LYS A 53 37.96 -3.90 7.21
C LYS A 53 36.75 -4.75 6.88
N CYS A 54 36.86 -5.59 5.87
CA CYS A 54 35.80 -6.54 5.55
C CYS A 54 35.62 -7.55 6.71
N PRO A 55 34.38 -7.82 7.15
CA PRO A 55 34.12 -8.77 8.23
C PRO A 55 34.56 -10.22 7.95
N GLU A 56 34.62 -10.62 6.67
CA GLU A 56 34.89 -12.01 6.28
C GLU A 56 36.38 -12.32 6.16
N ASP A 57 37.17 -11.42 5.53
CA ASP A 57 38.58 -11.65 5.19
C ASP A 57 39.55 -10.61 5.79
N GLN A 58 39.02 -9.60 6.49
CA GLN A 58 39.77 -8.50 7.11
C GLN A 58 40.56 -7.62 6.14
N LEU A 59 40.30 -7.70 4.83
CA LEU A 59 40.92 -6.82 3.85
C LEU A 59 40.47 -5.37 4.06
N PRO A 60 41.32 -4.37 3.77
CA PRO A 60 40.96 -2.96 3.90
C PRO A 60 39.69 -2.62 3.11
N LEU A 61 38.78 -1.92 3.77
CA LEU A 61 37.46 -1.57 3.24
C LEU A 61 37.26 -0.06 3.34
N ASP A 62 36.89 0.55 2.21
CA ASP A 62 36.55 1.96 2.09
C ASP A 62 35.08 2.07 1.65
N TYR A 63 34.32 3.01 2.21
CA TYR A 63 32.95 3.30 1.80
C TYR A 63 32.83 3.60 0.29
N ALA A 64 33.83 4.26 -0.30
CA ALA A 64 33.87 4.52 -1.75
C ALA A 64 33.99 3.24 -2.60
N LYS A 65 34.24 2.09 -1.97
CA LYS A 65 34.41 0.79 -2.60
C LYS A 65 33.22 -0.17 -2.35
N ILE A 66 32.14 0.33 -1.74
CA ILE A 66 30.89 -0.38 -1.49
C ILE A 66 29.88 0.02 -2.56
N TYR A 67 29.30 -0.96 -3.25
CA TYR A 67 28.33 -0.73 -4.32
C TYR A 67 27.12 -1.64 -4.16
N PRO A 68 25.90 -1.19 -4.53
CA PRO A 68 24.76 -2.08 -4.65
C PRO A 68 25.05 -3.23 -5.62
N ASP A 69 24.48 -4.41 -5.34
CA ASP A 69 24.57 -5.58 -6.21
C ASP A 69 23.17 -5.95 -6.75
N PRO A 70 22.75 -5.40 -7.90
CA PRO A 70 21.40 -5.60 -8.43
C PRO A 70 21.10 -7.05 -8.82
N GLU A 71 22.11 -7.81 -9.27
CA GLU A 71 21.92 -9.19 -9.69
C GLU A 71 21.60 -10.09 -8.49
N LEU A 72 22.31 -9.87 -7.37
CA LEU A 72 22.01 -10.55 -6.13
C LEU A 72 20.67 -10.09 -5.55
N GLU A 73 20.28 -8.82 -5.73
CA GLU A 73 18.95 -8.33 -5.35
C GLU A 73 17.84 -9.14 -5.98
N VAL A 74 17.91 -9.30 -7.31
CA VAL A 74 16.90 -10.01 -8.08
C VAL A 74 16.81 -11.46 -7.59
N GLN A 75 17.95 -12.09 -7.31
CA GLN A 75 17.98 -13.45 -6.76
C GLN A 75 17.33 -13.53 -5.38
N VAL A 76 17.63 -12.62 -4.46
CA VAL A 76 17.01 -12.60 -3.12
C VAL A 76 15.50 -12.33 -3.24
N LEU A 77 15.09 -11.36 -4.05
CA LEU A 77 13.69 -10.99 -4.25
C LEU A 77 12.87 -12.07 -4.97
N SER A 78 13.52 -12.96 -5.72
CA SER A 78 12.90 -14.14 -6.34
C SER A 78 12.63 -15.29 -5.36
N LEU A 79 13.21 -15.24 -4.15
CA LEU A 79 13.05 -16.31 -3.18
C LEU A 79 11.59 -16.52 -2.80
N ALA A 80 11.23 -17.80 -2.71
CA ALA A 80 9.88 -18.17 -2.31
C ALA A 80 9.71 -18.16 -0.78
N ILE A 81 8.59 -17.63 -0.28
CA ILE A 81 8.28 -17.41 1.14
C ILE A 81 6.92 -17.98 1.55
N HIS A 82 6.81 -18.29 2.84
CA HIS A 82 5.57 -18.46 3.58
C HIS A 82 5.19 -17.13 4.23
N CYS A 83 4.09 -16.52 3.77
CA CYS A 83 3.51 -15.35 4.44
C CYS A 83 3.00 -15.73 5.85
N ILE A 84 3.11 -14.79 6.80
CA ILE A 84 2.51 -14.94 8.13
C ILE A 84 0.98 -15.09 8.07
N HIS A 85 0.33 -14.47 7.08
CA HIS A 85 -1.12 -14.53 6.84
C HIS A 85 -1.52 -15.69 5.91
N ARG A 86 -0.69 -16.75 5.80
CA ARG A 86 -0.99 -17.92 4.95
C ARG A 86 -2.31 -18.59 5.36
N GLU A 87 -2.54 -18.73 6.67
CA GLU A 87 -3.74 -19.37 7.21
C GLU A 87 -5.02 -18.57 6.90
N GLU A 88 -4.90 -17.26 6.74
CA GLU A 88 -6.00 -16.37 6.39
C GLU A 88 -6.32 -16.35 4.89
N GLY A 89 -5.49 -17.01 4.06
CA GLY A 89 -5.71 -17.17 2.62
C GLY A 89 -4.67 -16.48 1.71
N CYS A 90 -3.54 -15.99 2.23
CA CYS A 90 -2.49 -15.42 1.38
C CYS A 90 -1.77 -16.51 0.55
N ARG A 91 -1.91 -16.47 -0.79
CA ARG A 91 -1.41 -17.50 -1.72
C ARG A 91 -0.12 -17.14 -2.46
N LEU A 92 0.49 -15.99 -2.20
CA LEU A 92 1.66 -15.51 -2.95
C LEU A 92 2.95 -16.14 -2.45
N HIS A 93 3.79 -16.58 -3.40
CA HIS A 93 5.01 -17.34 -3.09
C HIS A 93 6.28 -16.52 -3.20
N HIS A 94 6.43 -15.50 -4.05
CA HIS A 94 7.72 -14.81 -4.23
C HIS A 94 7.81 -13.49 -3.43
N LEU A 95 8.98 -13.25 -2.82
CA LEU A 95 9.23 -12.13 -1.93
C LEU A 95 8.93 -10.76 -2.57
N GLN A 96 9.38 -10.50 -3.80
CA GLN A 96 9.19 -9.23 -4.49
C GLN A 96 7.71 -8.80 -4.59
N VAL A 97 6.88 -9.69 -5.13
CA VAL A 97 5.45 -9.44 -5.33
C VAL A 97 4.78 -9.30 -3.96
N HIS A 98 5.14 -10.17 -3.02
CA HIS A 98 4.56 -10.15 -1.69
C HIS A 98 4.81 -8.84 -0.93
N LEU A 99 6.02 -8.28 -1.02
CA LEU A 99 6.38 -7.02 -0.36
C LEU A 99 5.48 -5.85 -0.79
N SER A 100 5.08 -5.81 -2.06
CA SER A 100 4.30 -4.71 -2.63
C SER A 100 2.79 -4.93 -2.57
N SER A 101 2.33 -6.19 -2.58
CA SER A 101 0.92 -6.50 -2.82
C SER A 101 0.27 -7.48 -1.85
N CYS A 102 0.89 -7.77 -0.69
CA CYS A 102 0.27 -8.62 0.32
C CYS A 102 -1.12 -8.07 0.71
N CYS A 103 -2.17 -8.84 0.44
CA CYS A 103 -3.56 -8.45 0.67
C CYS A 103 -3.87 -8.14 2.15
N TYR A 104 -3.06 -8.67 3.06
CA TYR A 104 -3.24 -8.57 4.51
C TYR A 104 -2.34 -7.50 5.14
N ASN A 105 -1.41 -6.92 4.38
CA ASN A 105 -0.62 -5.81 4.90
C ASN A 105 -1.54 -4.62 5.17
N VAL A 106 -1.34 -4.01 6.33
CA VAL A 106 -2.11 -2.85 6.77
C VAL A 106 -1.51 -1.58 6.17
N VAL A 107 -2.33 -0.80 5.50
CA VAL A 107 -1.99 0.49 4.91
C VAL A 107 -2.92 1.59 5.38
N SER A 108 -2.41 2.81 5.39
CA SER A 108 -3.20 4.01 5.68
C SER A 108 -4.07 4.37 4.49
N CYS A 109 -5.31 4.80 4.75
CA CYS A 109 -6.20 5.26 3.69
C CYS A 109 -5.57 6.43 2.89
N PRO A 110 -5.51 6.38 1.55
CA PRO A 110 -4.93 7.42 0.72
C PRO A 110 -5.69 8.76 0.81
N ASN A 111 -6.98 8.72 1.18
CA ASN A 111 -7.78 9.92 1.44
C ASN A 111 -7.49 10.55 2.83
N ARG A 112 -6.55 9.97 3.61
CA ARG A 112 -6.14 10.47 4.94
C ARG A 112 -7.31 10.65 5.90
N CYS A 113 -8.24 9.69 5.92
CA CYS A 113 -9.37 9.64 6.85
C CYS A 113 -9.03 8.93 8.18
N SER A 114 -7.75 8.78 8.50
CA SER A 114 -7.21 8.12 9.70
C SER A 114 -7.40 6.60 9.80
N ALA A 115 -8.17 5.97 8.90
CA ALA A 115 -8.34 4.53 8.87
C ALA A 115 -7.05 3.80 8.43
N LYS A 116 -6.75 2.69 9.11
CA LYS A 116 -5.72 1.71 8.76
C LYS A 116 -6.41 0.40 8.39
N LEU A 117 -6.16 -0.08 7.18
CA LEU A 117 -6.94 -1.16 6.56
C LEU A 117 -6.00 -2.13 5.87
N SER A 118 -6.40 -3.40 5.78
CA SER A 118 -5.71 -4.34 4.91
C SER A 118 -5.83 -3.90 3.44
N HIS A 119 -4.88 -4.29 2.58
CA HIS A 119 -5.02 -4.10 1.13
C HIS A 119 -6.32 -4.72 0.57
N ARG A 120 -6.79 -5.81 1.17
CA ARG A 120 -8.04 -6.48 0.82
C ARG A 120 -9.27 -5.61 1.08
N ASP A 121 -9.31 -4.90 2.19
CA ASP A 121 -10.48 -4.11 2.61
C ASP A 121 -10.46 -2.68 2.06
N LEU A 122 -9.29 -2.21 1.64
CA LEU A 122 -9.09 -0.85 1.13
C LEU A 122 -10.04 -0.47 -0.04
N PRO A 123 -10.29 -1.33 -1.06
CA PRO A 123 -11.23 -1.00 -2.13
C PRO A 123 -12.65 -0.76 -1.61
N THR A 124 -13.15 -1.65 -0.75
CA THR A 124 -14.49 -1.52 -0.14
C THR A 124 -14.60 -0.23 0.66
N HIS A 125 -13.58 0.06 1.46
CA HIS A 125 -13.52 1.29 2.22
C HIS A 125 -13.58 2.53 1.31
N LEU A 126 -12.73 2.61 0.28
CA LEU A 126 -12.67 3.78 -0.61
C LEU A 126 -14.00 4.04 -1.34
N HIS A 127 -14.75 2.99 -1.68
CA HIS A 127 -16.03 3.12 -2.37
C HIS A 127 -17.19 3.41 -1.41
N HIS A 128 -17.23 2.77 -0.23
CA HIS A 128 -18.47 2.67 0.54
C HIS A 128 -18.38 3.19 1.98
N GLU A 129 -17.20 3.30 2.57
CA GLU A 129 -17.06 3.55 4.01
C GLU A 129 -16.21 4.78 4.33
N CYS A 130 -15.31 5.17 3.41
CA CYS A 130 -14.38 6.26 3.64
C CYS A 130 -15.15 7.58 3.76
N PRO A 131 -15.06 8.28 4.90
CA PRO A 131 -15.73 9.57 5.08
C PRO A 131 -15.12 10.63 4.16
N LYS A 132 -13.83 10.49 3.81
CA LYS A 132 -13.15 11.37 2.85
C LYS A 132 -13.16 10.83 1.41
N ARG A 133 -14.05 9.87 1.07
CA ARG A 133 -14.21 9.42 -0.33
C ARG A 133 -14.61 10.59 -1.21
N ARG A 134 -14.05 10.65 -2.42
CA ARG A 134 -14.44 11.64 -3.42
C ARG A 134 -15.63 11.11 -4.21
N LEU A 135 -16.74 11.82 -4.17
CA LEU A 135 -17.92 11.50 -4.96
C LEU A 135 -18.00 12.52 -6.11
N LYS A 136 -18.03 12.01 -7.34
CA LYS A 136 -18.43 12.77 -8.53
C LYS A 136 -19.88 12.40 -8.81
N ARG A 137 -20.79 13.36 -8.73
CA ARG A 137 -22.19 13.15 -9.12
C ARG A 137 -22.34 13.45 -10.61
N ASP A 138 -22.90 12.50 -11.35
CA ASP A 138 -23.09 12.58 -12.82
C ASP A 138 -23.91 13.80 -13.27
N PHE A 139 -24.73 14.37 -12.38
CA PHE A 139 -25.67 15.44 -12.72
C PHE A 139 -25.25 16.87 -12.37
N CYS A 140 -24.20 17.06 -11.56
CA CYS A 140 -23.71 18.40 -11.17
C CYS A 140 -22.20 18.59 -11.43
N GLY A 141 -21.41 17.54 -11.68
CA GLY A 141 -19.97 17.67 -11.94
C GLY A 141 -19.14 18.18 -10.75
N ILE A 142 -19.79 18.48 -9.62
CA ILE A 142 -19.14 18.96 -8.40
C ILE A 142 -18.56 17.77 -7.64
N ASN A 143 -17.31 17.92 -7.18
CA ASN A 143 -16.64 16.97 -6.32
C ASN A 143 -16.99 17.25 -4.86
N PHE A 144 -17.50 16.26 -4.14
CA PHE A 144 -17.75 16.35 -2.71
C PHE A 144 -17.01 15.24 -1.95
N THR A 145 -16.73 15.48 -0.66
CA THR A 145 -16.27 14.43 0.26
C THR A 145 -17.46 13.65 0.82
N GLY A 146 -17.26 12.38 1.18
CA GLY A 146 -18.31 11.53 1.78
C GLY A 146 -18.96 12.14 3.03
N GLU A 147 -18.21 12.90 3.84
CA GLU A 147 -18.70 13.68 4.98
C GLU A 147 -19.77 14.70 4.57
N SER A 148 -19.60 15.36 3.41
CA SER A 148 -20.55 16.34 2.88
C SER A 148 -21.77 15.70 2.18
N ALA A 149 -21.77 14.38 1.97
CA ALA A 149 -22.89 13.68 1.34
C ALA A 149 -24.07 13.41 2.31
N LEU A 150 -23.87 13.64 3.61
CA LEU A 150 -24.93 13.59 4.62
C LEU A 150 -25.85 14.82 4.47
N GLY A 151 -26.91 14.67 3.67
CA GLY A 151 -28.10 15.52 3.76
C GLY A 151 -28.16 16.78 2.89
N PHE A 152 -27.09 17.17 2.20
CA PHE A 152 -27.15 18.28 1.24
C PHE A 152 -27.21 17.75 -0.20
N GLY A 153 -28.40 17.79 -0.80
CA GLY A 153 -28.57 17.55 -2.23
C GLY A 153 -27.75 18.55 -3.08
N CYS A 154 -27.60 18.31 -4.38
CA CYS A 154 -27.16 19.37 -5.32
C CYS A 154 -28.38 20.26 -5.60
N PRO A 155 -28.53 21.45 -4.97
CA PRO A 155 -29.68 22.31 -5.25
C PRO A 155 -29.64 22.71 -6.73
N LYS A 156 -30.72 22.38 -7.45
CA LYS A 156 -30.96 22.92 -8.79
C LYS A 156 -32.04 23.98 -8.68
N PHE A 157 -31.71 25.20 -9.09
CA PHE A 157 -32.68 26.28 -9.18
C PHE A 157 -33.53 26.10 -10.44
N ILE A 158 -34.85 26.24 -10.30
CA ILE A 158 -35.80 26.20 -11.41
C ILE A 158 -36.34 27.62 -11.60
N SER A 159 -36.44 28.08 -12.85
CA SER A 159 -37.00 29.40 -13.14
C SER A 159 -38.49 29.45 -12.75
N HIS A 160 -38.97 30.62 -12.32
CA HIS A 160 -40.40 30.79 -12.05
C HIS A 160 -41.27 30.51 -13.28
N GLN A 161 -40.74 30.73 -14.48
CA GLN A 161 -41.44 30.45 -15.73
C GLN A 161 -41.63 28.94 -15.94
N ASP A 162 -40.60 28.13 -15.67
CA ASP A 162 -40.68 26.68 -15.87
C ASP A 162 -41.50 25.98 -14.79
N SER A 163 -41.48 26.52 -13.56
CA SER A 163 -42.34 26.07 -12.46
C SER A 163 -43.84 26.17 -12.82
N ARG A 164 -44.23 27.24 -13.52
CA ARG A 164 -45.62 27.47 -13.94
C ARG A 164 -46.04 26.71 -15.20
N LYS A 165 -45.10 26.33 -16.08
CA LYS A 165 -45.40 25.65 -17.37
C LYS A 165 -45.97 24.24 -17.24
N ARG A 166 -45.71 23.53 -16.14
CA ARG A 166 -45.99 22.10 -16.00
C ARG A 166 -46.92 21.76 -14.83
N ASN A 167 -47.72 22.72 -14.36
CA ASN A 167 -48.65 22.55 -13.23
C ASN A 167 -47.98 22.06 -11.92
N PHE A 168 -46.69 22.33 -11.73
CA PHE A 168 -45.99 21.97 -10.50
C PHE A 168 -46.43 22.82 -9.31
N VAL A 169 -47.07 23.96 -9.57
CA VAL A 169 -47.65 24.83 -8.54
C VAL A 169 -49.15 24.95 -8.82
N ARG A 170 -49.97 24.58 -7.84
CA ARG A 170 -51.43 24.80 -7.85
C ARG A 170 -51.86 25.24 -6.47
N ASP A 171 -52.71 26.26 -6.38
CA ASP A 171 -53.32 26.73 -5.12
C ASP A 171 -52.30 26.90 -3.98
N ASP A 172 -51.20 27.62 -4.27
CA ASP A 172 -50.07 27.86 -3.35
C ASP A 172 -49.33 26.59 -2.86
N ALA A 173 -49.60 25.42 -3.44
CA ALA A 173 -48.90 24.17 -3.15
C ALA A 173 -47.92 23.79 -4.29
N VAL A 174 -46.72 23.33 -3.91
CA VAL A 174 -45.70 22.82 -4.84
C VAL A 174 -45.71 21.29 -4.84
N PHE A 175 -45.87 20.68 -6.01
CA PHE A 175 -45.89 19.23 -6.21
C PHE A 175 -44.51 18.75 -6.66
N ILE A 176 -43.82 18.00 -5.79
CA ILE A 176 -42.50 17.43 -6.05
C ILE A 176 -42.61 15.91 -6.15
N ARG A 177 -42.24 15.34 -7.30
CA ARG A 177 -42.07 13.90 -7.45
C ARG A 177 -40.63 13.53 -7.09
N ALA A 178 -40.45 12.84 -5.98
CA ALA A 178 -39.16 12.25 -5.60
C ALA A 178 -39.12 10.78 -5.97
N SER A 179 -37.99 10.33 -6.51
CA SER A 179 -37.67 8.91 -6.64
C SER A 179 -36.46 8.63 -5.76
N VAL A 180 -36.61 7.67 -4.84
CA VAL A 180 -35.54 7.27 -3.92
C VAL A 180 -35.00 5.94 -4.40
N GLU A 181 -33.72 5.92 -4.74
CA GLU A 181 -33.01 4.67 -5.01
C GLU A 181 -32.63 4.04 -3.66
N LEU A 182 -33.23 2.89 -3.34
CA LEU A 182 -32.89 2.15 -2.13
C LEU A 182 -31.58 1.38 -2.35
N PRO A 183 -30.59 1.48 -1.43
CA PRO A 183 -29.41 0.65 -1.50
C PRO A 183 -29.78 -0.83 -1.28
N LYS A 184 -29.21 -1.71 -2.11
CA LYS A 184 -29.47 -3.17 -2.10
C LYS A 184 -29.18 -3.91 -0.78
N LYS A 185 -28.67 -3.23 0.25
CA LYS A 185 -28.28 -3.82 1.55
C LYS A 185 -29.36 -3.76 2.64
N ILE A 186 -30.55 -3.22 2.37
CA ILE A 186 -31.67 -3.15 3.36
C ILE A 186 -32.71 -4.26 3.12
N LEU A 187 -32.50 -5.13 2.12
CA LEU A 187 -33.32 -6.32 1.87
C LEU A 187 -32.51 -7.58 2.21
N SER A 188 -32.27 -7.77 3.50
CA SER A 188 -31.83 -9.03 4.12
C SER A 188 -32.58 -9.22 5.41
#